data_AF-A0A2H2Z184-F1
#
_entry.id   AF-A0A2H2Z184-F1
#
_cell.length_a   1.000
_cell.length_b   1.000
_cell.length_c   1.000
_cell.angle_alpha   90.00
_cell.angle_beta   90.00
_cell.angle_gamma   90.00
#
_symmetry.space_group_name_H-M   'P 1'
#
loop_
_entity.id
_entity.type
_entity.pdbx_description
1 polymer ?
#
loop_
_entity_poly.entity_id
_entity_poly.type
_entity_poly.pdbx_seq_one_letter_code
_entity_poly.pdbx_strand_id
1 'polypeptide(L)'
;MLLPHSLFRRRLRLMLLAGLASAAAALWMLPGRHDQPSQPFDAEELEEQHPLVWKHIHSFDGIGGAWYIPPAWIPPTQPPPKTILDAAILASKASLSVPERRRRLAYSNIPLLMHQTGPSSKVNTWKPEAVPWVEQWLEHAVSPHAETPAMAYFFWDDEGIDMFMEEYEKDFVGDFNNMFTPVERVDIFRILACKYLGGVYADIDTQPLRPPATWIGPADLTPWTDDLTNKTHGSSHLHHHPNATTTTTASQPVVNLLWGIEADTDPSSNAYWRMGYTYPIQLTQWALASSPGHPALDQFMDNLLAEVRLEKENAMGGGDDDDDVGNGNSRADPLTRTGPAAVTLATIQWLEREVQDFRWNSLTGLKDGGKSKLVQDVLILPITGFSPGRGIYGNMGSKPTSHPDARLVHHALGSWKKFDWLVEYGKFCRTAFGLCRDWTKVVS
;
A
#
# COMPACT_ATOMS: atom_id res chain seq x y z
N MET A 1 64.30 26.84 2.96
CA MET A 1 63.16 26.57 3.86
C MET A 1 62.14 25.76 3.05
N LEU A 2 62.21 24.43 3.12
CA LEU A 2 61.35 23.52 2.34
C LEU A 2 60.08 23.23 3.15
N LEU A 3 58.91 23.61 2.63
CA LEU A 3 57.62 23.26 3.22
C LEU A 3 57.47 21.72 3.25
N PRO A 4 57.02 21.12 4.37
CA PRO A 4 56.98 19.67 4.51
C PRO A 4 55.97 19.04 3.55
N HIS A 5 56.41 18.01 2.82
CA HIS A 5 55.67 17.26 1.79
C HIS A 5 54.26 16.79 2.23
N SER A 6 54.02 16.64 3.53
CA SER A 6 52.72 16.24 4.10
C SER A 6 51.64 17.31 3.95
N LEU A 7 51.99 18.60 4.04
CA LEU A 7 51.04 19.72 3.87
C LEU A 7 50.60 19.85 2.41
N PHE A 8 51.51 19.57 1.47
CA PHE A 8 51.21 19.60 0.04
C PHE A 8 50.23 18.48 -0.36
N ARG A 9 50.43 17.25 0.13
CA ARG A 9 49.49 16.14 -0.11
C ARG A 9 48.12 16.38 0.52
N ARG A 10 48.06 17.03 1.69
CA ARG A 10 46.80 17.35 2.37
C ARG A 10 46.02 18.44 1.61
N ARG A 11 46.71 19.48 1.11
CA ARG A 11 46.12 20.50 0.23
C ARG A 11 45.65 19.92 -1.10
N LEU A 12 46.42 19.04 -1.71
CA LEU A 12 46.04 18.39 -2.97
C LEU A 12 44.80 17.48 -2.78
N ARG A 13 44.71 16.74 -1.67
CA ARG A 13 43.51 15.96 -1.32
C ARG A 13 42.28 16.83 -1.06
N LEU A 14 42.46 17.95 -0.36
CA LEU A 14 41.36 18.91 -0.12
C LEU A 14 40.90 19.56 -1.43
N MET A 15 41.82 19.90 -2.34
CA MET A 15 41.47 20.43 -3.66
C MET A 15 40.81 19.39 -4.58
N LEU A 16 41.23 18.12 -4.52
CA LEU A 16 40.57 17.03 -5.24
C LEU A 16 39.17 16.74 -4.68
N LEU A 17 38.99 16.75 -3.36
CA LEU A 17 37.68 16.61 -2.72
C LEU A 17 36.77 17.80 -3.04
N ALA A 18 37.31 19.02 -3.04
CA ALA A 18 36.58 20.22 -3.46
C ALA A 18 36.21 20.14 -4.96
N GLY A 19 37.13 19.71 -5.82
CA GLY A 19 36.87 19.51 -7.25
C GLY A 19 35.82 18.44 -7.54
N LEU A 20 35.83 17.32 -6.79
CA LEU A 20 34.81 16.28 -6.87
C LEU A 20 33.45 16.77 -6.34
N ALA A 21 33.43 17.57 -5.26
CA ALA A 21 32.23 18.19 -4.74
C ALA A 21 31.66 19.24 -5.72
N SER A 22 32.51 20.02 -6.38
CA SER A 22 32.11 20.98 -7.42
C SER A 22 31.61 20.28 -8.69
N ALA A 23 32.23 19.16 -9.09
CA ALA A 23 31.75 18.35 -10.21
C ALA A 23 30.43 17.65 -9.91
N ALA A 24 30.25 17.15 -8.68
CA ALA A 24 28.98 16.59 -8.21
C ALA A 24 27.88 17.67 -8.14
N ALA A 25 28.21 18.88 -7.67
CA ALA A 25 27.31 20.03 -7.66
C ALA A 25 26.97 20.51 -9.09
N ALA A 26 27.92 20.47 -10.02
CA ALA A 26 27.68 20.82 -11.42
C ALA A 26 26.81 19.77 -12.15
N LEU A 27 26.97 18.47 -11.85
CA LEU A 27 26.05 17.43 -12.32
C LEU A 27 24.65 17.54 -11.68
N TRP A 28 24.56 18.05 -10.44
CA TRP A 28 23.31 18.31 -9.73
C TRP A 28 22.62 19.62 -10.17
N MET A 29 23.38 20.57 -10.71
CA MET A 29 22.89 21.83 -11.28
C MET A 29 22.53 21.70 -12.77
N LEU A 30 22.70 20.53 -13.39
CA LEU A 30 22.00 20.24 -14.64
C LEU A 30 20.51 20.44 -14.35
N PRO A 31 19.79 21.25 -15.14
CA PRO A 31 18.39 21.52 -14.87
C PRO A 31 17.68 20.19 -14.68
N GLY A 32 17.14 19.97 -13.47
CA GLY A 32 16.20 18.88 -13.25
C GLY A 32 15.19 18.96 -14.38
N ARG A 33 14.97 17.83 -15.07
CA ARG A 33 14.03 17.67 -16.19
C ARG A 33 12.91 18.69 -16.01
N HIS A 34 12.94 19.76 -16.81
CA HIS A 34 11.84 20.70 -16.84
C HIS A 34 10.58 19.86 -17.03
N ASP A 35 9.58 20.07 -16.18
CA ASP A 35 8.22 19.60 -16.42
C ASP A 35 7.90 20.00 -17.86
N GLN A 36 7.96 19.02 -18.77
CA GLN A 36 7.46 19.26 -20.11
C GLN A 36 5.99 19.62 -19.96
N PRO A 37 5.48 20.59 -20.73
CA PRO A 37 4.05 20.83 -20.74
C PRO A 37 3.37 19.48 -20.99
N SER A 38 2.51 19.08 -20.04
CA SER A 38 1.71 17.87 -20.16
C SER A 38 1.08 17.88 -21.54
N GLN A 39 1.23 16.80 -22.30
CA GLN A 39 0.59 16.73 -23.61
C GLN A 39 -0.91 17.01 -23.45
N PRO A 40 -1.51 17.80 -24.34
CA PRO A 40 -2.94 18.04 -24.31
C PRO A 40 -3.67 16.70 -24.34
N PHE A 41 -4.70 16.55 -23.52
CA PHE A 41 -5.51 15.34 -23.48
C PHE A 41 -6.15 15.09 -24.85
N ASP A 42 -5.88 13.93 -25.42
CA ASP A 42 -6.47 13.45 -26.67
C ASP A 42 -7.45 12.31 -26.36
N ALA A 43 -8.73 12.59 -26.57
CA ALA A 43 -9.80 11.63 -26.30
C ALA A 43 -9.83 10.47 -27.30
N GLU A 44 -9.51 10.74 -28.57
CA GLU A 44 -9.47 9.71 -29.61
C GLU A 44 -8.29 8.76 -29.36
N GLU A 45 -7.13 9.32 -28.99
CA GLU A 45 -5.97 8.52 -28.59
C GLU A 45 -6.26 7.67 -27.35
N LEU A 46 -6.94 8.23 -26.34
CA LEU A 46 -7.33 7.48 -25.14
C LEU A 46 -8.28 6.32 -25.49
N GLU A 47 -9.30 6.57 -26.32
CA GLU A 47 -10.25 5.54 -26.75
C GLU A 47 -9.55 4.43 -27.58
N GLU A 48 -8.59 4.79 -28.43
CA GLU A 48 -7.84 3.84 -29.25
C GLU A 48 -6.85 3.00 -28.42
N GLN A 49 -6.08 3.62 -27.53
CA GLN A 49 -5.00 2.95 -26.79
C GLN A 49 -5.48 2.27 -25.50
N HIS A 50 -6.51 2.82 -24.86
CA HIS A 50 -7.04 2.37 -23.55
C HIS A 50 -8.57 2.24 -23.59
N PRO A 51 -9.11 1.34 -24.43
CA PRO A 51 -10.53 1.23 -24.69
C PRO A 51 -11.35 0.84 -23.46
N LEU A 52 -10.80 0.06 -22.51
CA LEU A 52 -11.53 -0.30 -21.30
C LEU A 52 -11.62 0.89 -20.34
N VAL A 53 -10.54 1.64 -20.13
CA VAL A 53 -10.56 2.88 -19.34
C VAL A 53 -11.53 3.88 -19.93
N TRP A 54 -11.51 4.07 -21.26
CA TRP A 54 -12.47 4.94 -21.94
C TRP A 54 -13.91 4.51 -21.66
N LYS A 55 -14.24 3.26 -21.95
CA LYS A 55 -15.60 2.72 -21.85
C LYS A 55 -16.12 2.63 -20.42
N HIS A 56 -15.29 2.16 -19.50
CA HIS A 56 -15.71 1.77 -18.14
C HIS A 56 -15.44 2.85 -17.10
N ILE A 57 -14.66 3.89 -17.41
CA ILE A 57 -14.37 4.99 -16.47
C ILE A 57 -14.65 6.35 -17.11
N HIS A 58 -13.96 6.72 -18.18
CA HIS A 58 -14.05 8.08 -18.74
C HIS A 58 -15.47 8.45 -19.21
N SER A 59 -16.05 7.57 -20.03
CA SER A 59 -17.39 7.72 -20.61
C SER A 59 -18.49 7.16 -19.73
N PHE A 60 -18.16 6.68 -18.52
CA PHE A 60 -19.14 6.18 -17.57
C PHE A 60 -19.92 7.34 -16.94
N ASP A 61 -21.25 7.17 -16.82
CA ASP A 61 -22.18 8.17 -16.28
C ASP A 61 -22.82 7.62 -14.99
N GLY A 62 -22.07 7.73 -13.89
CA GLY A 62 -22.49 7.31 -12.55
C GLY A 62 -22.11 8.35 -11.50
N ILE A 63 -22.69 8.21 -10.31
CA ILE A 63 -22.49 9.15 -9.19
C ILE A 63 -21.43 8.60 -8.24
N GLY A 64 -20.45 9.42 -7.87
CA GLY A 64 -19.32 9.05 -7.01
C GLY A 64 -18.22 8.23 -7.66
N GLY A 65 -18.19 8.14 -8.99
CA GLY A 65 -17.14 7.47 -9.73
C GLY A 65 -17.67 6.46 -10.75
N ALA A 66 -16.92 5.39 -10.98
CA ALA A 66 -17.22 4.40 -12.01
C ALA A 66 -17.09 2.97 -11.50
N TRP A 67 -17.89 2.06 -12.05
CA TRP A 67 -17.87 0.67 -11.63
C TRP A 67 -18.19 -0.33 -12.75
N TYR A 68 -17.71 -1.55 -12.55
CA TYR A 68 -18.09 -2.72 -13.31
C TYR A 68 -18.41 -3.86 -12.35
N ILE A 69 -19.59 -4.45 -12.50
CA ILE A 69 -19.98 -5.67 -11.80
C ILE A 69 -20.20 -6.74 -12.86
N PRO A 70 -19.58 -7.93 -12.75
CA PRO A 70 -19.84 -9.01 -13.67
C PRO A 70 -21.35 -9.30 -13.76
N PRO A 71 -21.97 -9.36 -14.96
CA PRO A 71 -23.42 -9.49 -15.09
C PRO A 71 -24.01 -10.67 -14.30
N ALA A 72 -23.27 -11.78 -14.19
CA ALA A 72 -23.68 -12.96 -13.42
C ALA A 72 -23.77 -12.74 -11.89
N TRP A 73 -23.29 -11.60 -11.38
CA TRP A 73 -23.35 -11.24 -9.96
C TRP A 73 -24.58 -10.40 -9.63
N ILE A 74 -25.27 -9.86 -10.65
CA ILE A 74 -26.47 -9.04 -10.49
C ILE A 74 -27.69 -9.94 -10.69
N PRO A 75 -28.58 -10.09 -9.68
CA PRO A 75 -29.84 -10.79 -9.87
C PRO A 75 -30.69 -10.15 -10.97
N PRO A 76 -31.43 -10.90 -11.80
CA PRO A 76 -32.25 -10.34 -12.88
C PRO A 76 -33.30 -9.32 -12.41
N THR A 77 -33.71 -9.40 -11.14
CA THR A 77 -34.70 -8.51 -10.51
C THR A 77 -34.08 -7.29 -9.84
N GLN A 78 -32.75 -7.21 -9.76
CA GLN A 78 -32.05 -6.12 -9.09
C GLN A 78 -32.03 -4.88 -10.01
N PRO A 79 -32.55 -3.72 -9.59
CA PRO A 79 -32.41 -2.49 -10.37
C PRO A 79 -30.92 -2.10 -10.48
N PRO A 80 -30.50 -1.47 -11.59
CA PRO A 80 -29.15 -0.95 -11.72
C PRO A 80 -28.79 -0.02 -10.56
N PRO A 81 -27.59 -0.17 -9.95
CA PRO A 81 -27.14 0.76 -8.92
C PRO A 81 -27.01 2.17 -9.49
N LYS A 82 -27.32 3.20 -8.68
CA LYS A 82 -27.23 4.61 -9.09
C LYS A 82 -25.93 5.27 -8.67
N THR A 83 -25.38 4.83 -7.54
CA THR A 83 -24.12 5.33 -6.98
C THR A 83 -23.09 4.21 -6.98
N ILE A 84 -21.81 4.59 -6.91
CA ILE A 84 -20.73 3.62 -6.71
C ILE A 84 -20.88 2.84 -5.40
N LEU A 85 -21.41 3.47 -4.36
CA LEU A 85 -21.62 2.86 -3.05
C LEU A 85 -22.66 1.74 -3.15
N ASP A 86 -23.80 1.99 -3.80
CA ASP A 86 -24.83 0.97 -4.07
C ASP A 86 -24.24 -0.21 -4.85
N ALA A 87 -23.44 0.09 -5.87
CA ALA A 87 -22.79 -0.90 -6.71
C ALA A 87 -21.82 -1.78 -5.91
N ALA A 88 -20.99 -1.16 -5.07
CA ALA A 88 -20.00 -1.87 -4.28
C ALA A 88 -20.65 -2.72 -3.17
N ILE A 89 -21.69 -2.21 -2.51
CA ILE A 89 -22.49 -2.97 -1.54
C ILE A 89 -23.15 -4.18 -2.21
N LEU A 90 -23.73 -3.99 -3.40
CA LEU A 90 -24.34 -5.07 -4.18
C LEU A 90 -23.31 -6.16 -4.52
N ALA A 91 -22.15 -5.78 -5.05
CA ALA A 91 -21.11 -6.72 -5.43
C ALA A 91 -20.50 -7.44 -4.22
N SER A 92 -20.28 -6.73 -3.10
CA SER A 92 -19.80 -7.32 -1.86
C SER A 92 -20.78 -8.38 -1.35
N LYS A 93 -22.08 -8.05 -1.24
CA LYS A 93 -23.13 -9.03 -0.88
C LYS A 93 -23.17 -10.22 -1.84
N ALA A 94 -23.05 -9.98 -3.15
CA ALA A 94 -23.04 -11.04 -4.16
C ALA A 94 -21.80 -11.96 -4.03
N SER A 95 -20.63 -11.43 -3.66
CA SER A 95 -19.41 -12.23 -3.47
C SER A 95 -19.49 -13.16 -2.24
N LEU A 96 -20.27 -12.76 -1.23
CA LEU A 96 -20.44 -13.48 0.02
C LEU A 96 -21.60 -14.48 -0.02
N SER A 97 -22.61 -14.26 -0.86
CA SER A 97 -23.84 -15.05 -0.90
C SER A 97 -23.74 -16.39 -1.62
N VAL A 98 -22.72 -16.58 -2.48
CA VAL A 98 -22.50 -17.84 -3.18
C VAL A 98 -21.52 -18.74 -2.42
N PRO A 99 -21.83 -20.03 -2.22
CA PRO A 99 -20.89 -21.00 -1.66
C PRO A 99 -19.66 -21.23 -2.54
N GLU A 100 -19.77 -20.96 -3.84
CA GLU A 100 -18.67 -21.10 -4.78
C GLU A 100 -17.60 -20.03 -4.53
N ARG A 101 -16.38 -20.48 -4.22
CA ARG A 101 -15.19 -19.62 -4.05
C ARG A 101 -14.77 -18.84 -5.31
N ARG A 102 -15.53 -18.93 -6.40
CA ARG A 102 -15.25 -18.28 -7.69
C ARG A 102 -15.37 -16.75 -7.64
N ARG A 103 -15.90 -16.16 -6.56
CA ARG A 103 -15.96 -14.71 -6.36
C ARG A 103 -14.96 -14.19 -5.33
N ARG A 104 -13.96 -15.02 -4.98
CA ARG A 104 -12.97 -14.73 -3.95
C ARG A 104 -11.57 -15.09 -4.46
N LEU A 105 -10.54 -14.48 -3.87
CA LEU A 105 -9.15 -14.88 -4.14
C LEU A 105 -8.97 -16.35 -3.74
N ALA A 106 -8.11 -17.07 -4.46
CA ALA A 106 -7.81 -18.45 -4.14
C ALA A 106 -7.38 -18.60 -2.66
N TYR A 107 -7.80 -19.69 -2.02
CA TYR A 107 -7.49 -20.02 -0.62
C TYR A 107 -7.87 -18.93 0.42
N SER A 108 -8.81 -18.05 0.09
CA SER A 108 -9.18 -16.91 0.94
C SER A 108 -10.70 -16.73 1.07
N ASN A 109 -11.11 -15.88 2.02
CA ASN A 109 -12.46 -15.30 2.05
C ASN A 109 -12.49 -13.88 1.45
N ILE A 110 -11.38 -13.42 0.87
CA ILE A 110 -11.23 -12.08 0.31
C ILE A 110 -12.02 -12.01 -0.99
N PRO A 111 -13.06 -11.17 -1.09
CA PRO A 111 -13.81 -10.96 -2.33
C PRO A 111 -12.94 -10.53 -3.52
N LEU A 112 -13.33 -10.90 -4.74
CA LEU A 112 -12.75 -10.34 -5.98
C LEU A 112 -13.44 -9.01 -6.31
N LEU A 113 -13.19 -8.01 -5.48
CA LEU A 113 -13.59 -6.62 -5.68
C LEU A 113 -12.30 -5.80 -5.75
N MET A 114 -12.08 -5.06 -6.83
CA MET A 114 -10.94 -4.16 -6.96
C MET A 114 -11.37 -2.72 -6.68
N HIS A 115 -10.70 -2.06 -5.75
CA HIS A 115 -10.91 -0.66 -5.38
C HIS A 115 -9.70 0.17 -5.81
N GLN A 116 -9.93 1.22 -6.58
CA GLN A 116 -8.95 2.27 -6.88
C GLN A 116 -9.58 3.64 -6.65
N THR A 117 -8.77 4.65 -6.36
CA THR A 117 -9.25 6.02 -6.08
C THR A 117 -8.52 7.04 -6.94
N GLY A 118 -9.22 8.11 -7.31
CA GLY A 118 -8.58 9.29 -7.89
C GLY A 118 -9.49 10.51 -7.80
N PRO A 119 -9.01 11.70 -8.20
CA PRO A 119 -9.77 12.94 -7.99
C PRO A 119 -11.08 13.02 -8.79
N SER A 120 -11.19 12.26 -9.88
CA SER A 120 -12.37 12.21 -10.73
C SER A 120 -12.35 10.97 -11.62
N SER A 121 -13.51 10.44 -12.01
CA SER A 121 -13.65 9.45 -13.10
C SER A 121 -13.33 10.04 -14.49
N LYS A 122 -13.09 11.36 -14.59
CA LYS A 122 -12.63 12.01 -15.82
C LYS A 122 -11.12 11.87 -15.95
N VAL A 123 -10.70 10.89 -16.76
CA VAL A 123 -9.30 10.47 -16.97
C VAL A 123 -8.36 11.59 -17.42
N ASN A 124 -8.87 12.64 -18.07
CA ASN A 124 -8.08 13.83 -18.44
C ASN A 124 -7.53 14.62 -17.25
N THR A 125 -7.95 14.29 -16.03
CA THR A 125 -7.43 14.87 -14.77
C THR A 125 -6.28 14.06 -14.18
N TRP A 126 -5.95 12.90 -14.74
CA TRP A 126 -4.95 11.98 -14.20
C TRP A 126 -3.56 12.23 -14.78
N LYS A 127 -2.55 11.62 -14.15
CA LYS A 127 -1.24 11.45 -14.78
C LYS A 127 -1.35 10.42 -15.91
N PRO A 128 -0.97 10.73 -17.16
CA PRO A 128 -1.07 9.79 -18.27
C PRO A 128 -0.38 8.45 -18.00
N GLU A 129 0.71 8.45 -17.23
CA GLU A 129 1.50 7.27 -16.89
C GLU A 129 0.74 6.26 -15.99
N ALA A 130 -0.37 6.65 -15.38
CA ALA A 130 -1.21 5.74 -14.59
C ALA A 130 -2.22 4.95 -15.45
N VAL A 131 -2.65 5.51 -16.59
CA VAL A 131 -3.71 4.96 -17.44
C VAL A 131 -3.44 3.52 -17.88
N PRO A 132 -2.22 3.14 -18.34
CA PRO A 132 -1.95 1.77 -18.77
C PRO A 132 -2.10 0.72 -17.66
N TRP A 133 -1.95 1.11 -16.39
CA TRP A 133 -2.09 0.19 -15.25
C TRP A 133 -3.55 -0.02 -14.89
N VAL A 134 -4.36 1.04 -14.94
CA VAL A 134 -5.81 0.96 -14.77
C VAL A 134 -6.45 0.11 -15.89
N GLU A 135 -5.98 0.25 -17.13
CA GLU A 135 -6.39 -0.60 -18.25
C GLU A 135 -6.16 -2.09 -17.94
N GLN A 136 -4.96 -2.46 -17.48
CA GLN A 136 -4.65 -3.85 -17.09
C GLN A 136 -5.52 -4.38 -15.95
N TRP A 137 -5.86 -3.55 -14.96
CA TRP A 137 -6.81 -3.93 -13.91
C TRP A 137 -8.21 -4.19 -14.48
N LEU A 138 -8.67 -3.37 -15.42
CA LEU A 138 -9.94 -3.56 -16.11
C LEU A 138 -9.93 -4.80 -17.01
N GLU A 139 -8.81 -5.14 -17.65
CA GLU A 139 -8.67 -6.40 -18.41
C GLU A 139 -8.96 -7.61 -17.53
N HIS A 140 -8.37 -7.65 -16.32
CA HIS A 140 -8.64 -8.71 -15.33
C HIS A 140 -10.09 -8.74 -14.84
N ALA A 141 -10.78 -7.60 -14.81
CA ALA A 141 -12.17 -7.51 -14.37
C ALA A 141 -13.17 -7.89 -15.46
N VAL A 142 -13.05 -7.28 -16.64
CA VAL A 142 -14.05 -7.32 -17.72
C VAL A 142 -13.84 -8.51 -18.65
N SER A 143 -12.59 -8.90 -18.89
CA SER A 143 -12.23 -9.95 -19.85
C SER A 143 -11.31 -11.01 -19.21
N PRO A 144 -11.77 -11.69 -18.14
CA PRO A 144 -10.91 -12.66 -17.46
C PRO A 144 -10.56 -13.81 -18.41
N HIS A 145 -9.30 -14.27 -18.35
CA HIS A 145 -8.89 -15.49 -19.03
C HIS A 145 -9.74 -16.68 -18.55
N ALA A 146 -9.91 -17.71 -19.39
CA ALA A 146 -10.79 -18.84 -19.11
C ALA A 146 -10.52 -19.56 -17.76
N GLU A 147 -9.30 -19.45 -17.24
CA GLU A 147 -8.86 -20.07 -15.99
C GLU A 147 -8.93 -19.11 -14.77
N THR A 148 -9.25 -17.84 -14.98
CA THR A 148 -9.35 -16.83 -13.92
C THR A 148 -10.81 -16.42 -13.67
N PRO A 149 -11.27 -16.36 -12.42
CA PRO A 149 -12.61 -15.86 -12.13
C PRO A 149 -12.75 -14.36 -12.47
N ALA A 150 -13.97 -13.96 -12.82
CA ALA A 150 -14.32 -12.55 -13.00
C ALA A 150 -14.21 -11.77 -11.68
N MET A 151 -13.90 -10.48 -11.80
CA MET A 151 -13.71 -9.56 -10.68
C MET A 151 -14.59 -8.32 -10.89
N ALA A 152 -15.18 -7.79 -9.82
CA ALA A 152 -15.83 -6.47 -9.88
C ALA A 152 -14.78 -5.38 -9.69
N TYR A 153 -14.99 -4.22 -10.33
CA TYR A 153 -14.05 -3.11 -10.32
C TYR A 153 -14.77 -1.81 -9.92
N PHE A 154 -14.13 -1.03 -9.06
CA PHE A 154 -14.66 0.21 -8.51
C PHE A 154 -13.57 1.28 -8.53
N PHE A 155 -13.83 2.37 -9.26
CA PHE A 155 -13.04 3.58 -9.24
C PHE A 155 -13.80 4.66 -8.46
N TRP A 156 -13.32 4.97 -7.27
CA TRP A 156 -13.93 5.94 -6.35
C TRP A 156 -13.35 7.32 -6.61
N ASP A 157 -14.21 8.29 -6.88
CA ASP A 157 -13.83 9.69 -6.83
C ASP A 157 -14.12 10.31 -5.46
N ASP A 158 -13.80 11.58 -5.28
CA ASP A 158 -13.99 12.30 -4.01
C ASP A 158 -15.46 12.24 -3.54
N GLU A 159 -16.44 12.37 -4.45
CA GLU A 159 -17.87 12.28 -4.11
C GLU A 159 -18.23 10.84 -3.67
N GLY A 160 -17.64 9.83 -4.30
CA GLY A 160 -17.77 8.43 -3.92
C GLY A 160 -17.25 8.14 -2.51
N ILE A 161 -16.08 8.69 -2.18
CA ILE A 161 -15.49 8.59 -0.85
C ILE A 161 -16.39 9.28 0.18
N ASP A 162 -16.87 10.49 -0.10
CA ASP A 162 -17.77 11.22 0.81
C ASP A 162 -19.06 10.43 1.09
N MET A 163 -19.71 9.88 0.06
CA MET A 163 -20.87 9.01 0.22
C MET A 163 -20.57 7.78 1.09
N PHE A 164 -19.41 7.15 0.88
CA PHE A 164 -18.98 6.01 1.67
C PHE A 164 -18.80 6.38 3.15
N MET A 165 -18.15 7.51 3.43
CA MET A 165 -17.89 7.96 4.79
C MET A 165 -19.19 8.32 5.53
N GLU A 166 -20.16 8.94 4.85
CA GLU A 166 -21.49 9.23 5.40
C GLU A 166 -22.30 7.97 5.75
N GLU A 167 -22.11 6.88 5.01
CA GLU A 167 -22.80 5.60 5.28
C GLU A 167 -22.15 4.83 6.43
N TYR A 168 -20.82 4.70 6.43
CA TYR A 168 -20.13 3.77 7.33
C TYR A 168 -19.47 4.41 8.55
N GLU A 169 -19.08 5.68 8.46
CA GLU A 169 -18.25 6.37 9.47
C GLU A 169 -18.80 7.79 9.76
N LYS A 170 -20.13 7.92 9.79
CA LYS A 170 -20.85 9.20 9.89
C LYS A 170 -20.35 10.11 11.01
N ASP A 171 -20.11 9.55 12.20
CA ASP A 171 -19.66 10.31 13.37
C ASP A 171 -18.21 10.82 13.21
N PHE A 172 -17.44 10.22 12.30
CA PHE A 172 -16.05 10.58 12.00
C PHE A 172 -15.92 11.54 10.79
N VAL A 173 -16.96 11.71 9.96
CA VAL A 173 -16.92 12.58 8.75
C VAL A 173 -16.43 14.00 9.05
N GLY A 174 -16.84 14.57 10.18
CA GLY A 174 -16.40 15.90 10.61
C GLY A 174 -14.88 15.97 10.80
N ASP A 175 -14.29 14.96 11.43
CA ASP A 175 -12.84 14.90 11.66
C ASP A 175 -12.10 14.53 10.39
N PHE A 176 -12.64 13.58 9.63
CA PHE A 176 -12.15 13.17 8.32
C PHE A 176 -11.92 14.37 7.39
N ASN A 177 -12.88 15.29 7.31
CA ASN A 177 -12.81 16.45 6.43
C ASN A 177 -11.94 17.59 6.97
N ASN A 178 -11.88 17.78 8.28
CA ASN A 178 -11.22 18.96 8.87
C ASN A 178 -9.79 18.68 9.36
N MET A 179 -9.44 17.44 9.69
CA MET A 179 -8.15 17.08 10.31
C MET A 179 -7.17 16.42 9.33
N PHE A 180 -7.65 15.86 8.23
CA PHE A 180 -6.85 15.06 7.30
C PHE A 180 -6.66 15.74 5.94
N THR A 181 -5.45 15.66 5.40
CA THR A 181 -5.16 16.09 4.02
C THR A 181 -5.85 15.16 3.01
N PRO A 182 -5.99 15.56 1.73
CA PRO A 182 -6.52 14.69 0.70
C PRO A 182 -5.82 13.32 0.60
N VAL A 183 -4.49 13.27 0.79
CA VAL A 183 -3.74 12.01 0.78
C VAL A 183 -4.11 11.14 1.99
N GLU A 184 -4.13 11.71 3.19
CA GLU A 184 -4.51 10.98 4.41
C GLU A 184 -5.96 10.47 4.32
N ARG A 185 -6.87 11.24 3.71
CA ARG A 185 -8.26 10.82 3.49
C ARG A 185 -8.35 9.57 2.61
N VAL A 186 -7.53 9.49 1.55
CA VAL A 186 -7.42 8.29 0.70
C VAL A 186 -6.72 7.13 1.44
N ASP A 187 -5.72 7.43 2.28
CA ASP A 187 -5.06 6.45 3.16
C ASP A 187 -6.03 5.83 4.17
N ILE A 188 -6.99 6.59 4.69
CA ILE A 188 -8.06 6.07 5.55
C ILE A 188 -9.08 5.28 4.71
N PHE A 189 -9.56 5.86 3.62
CA PHE A 189 -10.60 5.27 2.79
C PHE A 189 -10.22 3.87 2.28
N ARG A 190 -8.98 3.65 1.84
CA ARG A 190 -8.55 2.33 1.34
C ARG A 190 -8.67 1.23 2.39
N ILE A 191 -8.41 1.56 3.66
CA ILE A 191 -8.54 0.63 4.78
C ILE A 191 -10.02 0.36 5.05
N LEU A 192 -10.84 1.41 5.07
CA LEU A 192 -12.27 1.29 5.30
C LEU A 192 -13.02 0.55 4.18
N ALA A 193 -12.66 0.78 2.92
CA ALA A 193 -13.21 0.06 1.78
C ALA A 193 -12.99 -1.44 1.93
N CYS A 194 -11.75 -1.87 2.22
CA CYS A 194 -11.43 -3.27 2.49
C CYS A 194 -12.09 -3.79 3.78
N LYS A 195 -12.22 -2.95 4.82
CA LYS A 195 -12.88 -3.31 6.08
C LYS A 195 -14.38 -3.59 5.89
N TYR A 196 -15.11 -2.73 5.21
CA TYR A 196 -16.57 -2.83 5.10
C TYR A 196 -17.03 -3.66 3.92
N LEU A 197 -16.37 -3.53 2.77
CA LEU A 197 -16.77 -4.19 1.52
C LEU A 197 -15.92 -5.42 1.23
N GLY A 198 -14.75 -5.55 1.84
CA GLY A 198 -13.74 -6.55 1.48
C GLY A 198 -13.03 -6.16 0.20
N GLY A 199 -12.29 -7.10 -0.38
CA GLY A 199 -11.67 -6.93 -1.68
C GLY A 199 -10.20 -6.60 -1.63
N VAL A 200 -9.71 -6.12 -2.76
CA VAL A 200 -8.36 -5.68 -3.04
C VAL A 200 -8.41 -4.17 -3.25
N TYR A 201 -7.50 -3.44 -2.61
CA TYR A 201 -7.23 -2.06 -2.98
C TYR A 201 -5.82 -1.98 -3.55
N ALA A 202 -5.63 -1.15 -4.59
CA ALA A 202 -4.31 -0.69 -4.98
C ALA A 202 -4.34 0.73 -5.58
N ASP A 203 -3.29 1.53 -5.35
CA ASP A 203 -3.15 2.85 -5.97
C ASP A 203 -3.21 2.76 -7.51
N ILE A 204 -3.67 3.82 -8.18
CA ILE A 204 -3.88 3.84 -9.64
C ILE A 204 -2.59 3.67 -10.45
N ASP A 205 -1.43 3.95 -9.84
CA ASP A 205 -0.10 3.76 -10.40
C ASP A 205 0.52 2.39 -10.04
N THR A 206 -0.31 1.44 -9.62
CA THR A 206 0.09 0.07 -9.35
C THR A 206 -0.20 -0.83 -10.55
N GLN A 207 0.86 -1.44 -11.09
CA GLN A 207 0.74 -2.46 -12.13
C GLN A 207 0.47 -3.84 -11.52
N PRO A 208 -0.60 -4.54 -11.95
CA PRO A 208 -0.77 -5.95 -11.64
C PRO A 208 0.17 -6.79 -12.51
N LEU A 209 1.08 -7.54 -11.90
CA LEU A 209 1.91 -8.53 -12.61
C LEU A 209 1.19 -9.87 -12.77
N ARG A 210 0.12 -10.07 -11.99
CA ARG A 210 -0.72 -11.26 -11.99
C ARG A 210 -2.17 -10.92 -11.65
N PRO A 211 -3.14 -11.69 -12.17
CA PRO A 211 -4.53 -11.59 -11.75
C PRO A 211 -4.67 -11.82 -10.23
N PRO A 212 -5.42 -10.97 -9.49
CA PRO A 212 -5.60 -11.10 -8.05
C PRO A 212 -6.06 -12.48 -7.59
N ALA A 213 -6.92 -13.11 -8.39
CA ALA A 213 -7.41 -14.46 -8.15
C ALA A 213 -6.31 -15.52 -7.94
N THR A 214 -5.10 -15.26 -8.43
CA THR A 214 -3.94 -16.17 -8.38
C THR A 214 -2.83 -15.72 -7.41
N TRP A 215 -3.06 -14.66 -6.63
CA TRP A 215 -2.02 -14.12 -5.73
C TRP A 215 -1.60 -15.07 -4.62
N ILE A 216 -2.52 -15.94 -4.18
CA ILE A 216 -2.33 -16.88 -3.09
C ILE A 216 -2.28 -18.29 -3.68
N GLY A 217 -1.14 -18.96 -3.54
CA GLY A 217 -0.96 -20.35 -3.95
C GLY A 217 -0.63 -21.28 -2.78
N PRO A 218 -0.64 -22.61 -2.98
CA PRO A 218 -0.27 -23.58 -1.95
C PRO A 218 1.10 -23.32 -1.31
N ALA A 219 2.08 -22.83 -2.09
CA ALA A 219 3.41 -22.51 -1.60
C ALA A 219 3.39 -21.40 -0.54
N ASP A 220 2.50 -20.42 -0.69
CA ASP A 220 2.35 -19.28 0.23
C ASP A 220 1.78 -19.69 1.60
N LEU A 221 1.12 -20.84 1.66
CA LEU A 221 0.45 -21.36 2.87
C LEU A 221 1.32 -22.38 3.62
N THR A 222 2.52 -22.67 3.12
CA THR A 222 3.41 -23.65 3.74
C THR A 222 3.89 -23.18 5.12
N PRO A 223 3.96 -24.07 6.13
CA PRO A 223 4.47 -23.71 7.45
C PRO A 223 5.85 -23.07 7.41
N TRP A 224 6.09 -22.14 8.33
CA TRP A 224 7.37 -21.48 8.50
C TRP A 224 7.71 -21.40 9.99
N THR A 225 8.99 -21.28 10.31
CA THR A 225 9.48 -21.37 11.69
C THR A 225 10.24 -20.11 12.05
N ASP A 226 9.91 -19.50 13.19
CA ASP A 226 10.67 -18.42 13.78
C ASP A 226 12.08 -18.93 14.15
N ASP A 227 13.10 -18.26 13.63
CA ASP A 227 14.51 -18.64 13.76
C ASP A 227 15.08 -18.52 15.18
N LEU A 228 14.45 -17.74 16.04
CA LEU A 228 14.86 -17.54 17.44
C LEU A 228 14.04 -18.37 18.42
N THR A 229 12.73 -18.45 18.23
CA THR A 229 11.83 -19.15 19.17
C THR A 229 11.58 -20.61 18.80
N ASN A 230 11.96 -21.03 17.58
CA ASN A 230 11.61 -22.33 16.98
C ASN A 230 10.09 -22.59 16.88
N LYS A 231 9.27 -21.56 17.07
CA LYS A 231 7.82 -21.67 16.94
C LYS A 231 7.45 -21.77 15.46
N THR A 232 6.63 -22.75 15.12
CA THR A 232 6.12 -22.92 13.75
C THR A 232 4.75 -22.27 13.62
N HIS A 233 4.57 -21.52 12.54
CA HIS A 233 3.35 -20.83 12.15
C HIS A 233 2.89 -21.32 10.76
N GLY A 234 1.63 -21.05 10.40
CA GLY A 234 1.02 -21.48 9.13
C GLY A 234 0.24 -22.81 9.24
N SER A 235 -0.09 -23.41 8.08
CA SER A 235 -0.96 -24.59 8.03
C SER A 235 -0.25 -25.91 8.34
N SER A 236 -0.39 -26.44 9.55
CA SER A 236 0.15 -27.77 9.92
C SER A 236 -0.45 -28.95 9.14
N HIS A 237 -1.50 -28.74 8.33
CA HIS A 237 -2.26 -29.81 7.66
C HIS A 237 -1.89 -30.06 6.19
N LEU A 238 -0.90 -29.35 5.63
CA LEU A 238 -0.43 -29.56 4.24
C LEU A 238 0.64 -30.66 4.10
N HIS A 239 0.59 -31.71 4.94
CA HIS A 239 1.42 -32.90 4.72
C HIS A 239 0.93 -33.63 3.46
N HIS A 240 1.74 -33.60 2.40
CA HIS A 240 1.60 -34.46 1.23
C HIS A 240 1.64 -35.94 1.66
N HIS A 241 0.48 -36.58 1.77
CA HIS A 241 0.38 -38.03 1.71
C HIS A 241 0.22 -38.44 0.24
N PRO A 242 1.12 -39.26 -0.35
CA PRO A 242 1.05 -39.61 -1.77
C PRO A 242 -0.18 -40.43 -2.19
N ASN A 243 -0.98 -40.95 -1.24
CA ASN A 243 -2.04 -41.93 -1.50
C ASN A 243 -3.36 -41.64 -0.74
N ALA A 244 -3.76 -40.38 -0.56
CA ALA A 244 -5.05 -40.07 0.07
C ALA A 244 -6.17 -39.89 -0.99
N THR A 245 -6.88 -40.98 -1.30
CA THR A 245 -8.20 -40.94 -1.95
C THR A 245 -9.21 -40.24 -1.04
N THR A 246 -9.89 -39.25 -1.61
CA THR A 246 -11.03 -38.46 -1.10
C THR A 246 -11.82 -39.08 0.06
N THR A 247 -11.94 -38.34 1.17
CA THR A 247 -13.20 -37.78 1.73
C THR A 247 -13.02 -37.48 3.22
N THR A 248 -12.60 -36.27 3.61
CA THR A 248 -12.99 -35.64 4.91
C THR A 248 -12.60 -34.16 4.94
N THR A 249 -13.56 -33.35 5.36
CA THR A 249 -13.50 -31.91 5.68
C THR A 249 -12.37 -31.58 6.66
N ALA A 250 -11.21 -31.17 6.15
CA ALA A 250 -10.26 -30.34 6.87
C ALA A 250 -10.34 -28.93 6.25
N SER A 251 -10.81 -27.94 7.02
CA SER A 251 -10.83 -26.55 6.57
C SER A 251 -9.39 -26.10 6.31
N GLN A 252 -9.00 -26.03 5.03
CA GLN A 252 -7.81 -25.28 4.60
C GLN A 252 -7.79 -23.94 5.36
N PRO A 253 -6.68 -23.51 5.98
CA PRO A 253 -6.64 -22.18 6.58
C PRO A 253 -6.92 -21.17 5.48
N VAL A 254 -7.86 -20.30 5.79
CA VAL A 254 -8.41 -19.37 4.83
C VAL A 254 -7.79 -18.01 5.13
N VAL A 255 -7.14 -17.43 4.13
CA VAL A 255 -6.60 -16.07 4.25
C VAL A 255 -7.76 -15.09 4.32
N ASN A 256 -7.75 -14.22 5.32
CA ASN A 256 -8.73 -13.15 5.52
C ASN A 256 -8.11 -11.76 5.39
N LEU A 257 -6.77 -11.64 5.48
CA LEU A 257 -6.05 -10.40 5.21
C LEU A 257 -4.72 -10.70 4.51
N LEU A 258 -4.39 -9.89 3.52
CA LEU A 258 -3.20 -10.01 2.70
C LEU A 258 -2.46 -8.66 2.71
N TRP A 259 -1.19 -8.72 3.10
CA TRP A 259 -0.27 -7.60 3.03
C TRP A 259 0.95 -7.96 2.20
N GLY A 260 1.59 -6.94 1.61
CA GLY A 260 2.96 -7.03 1.12
C GLY A 260 3.92 -6.29 2.03
N ILE A 261 5.19 -6.70 2.02
CA ILE A 261 6.25 -5.93 2.69
C ILE A 261 6.77 -4.85 1.72
N GLU A 262 6.91 -3.62 2.21
CA GLU A 262 7.59 -2.53 1.49
C GLU A 262 9.02 -2.29 1.97
N ALA A 263 9.33 -2.65 3.21
CA ALA A 263 10.67 -2.55 3.79
C ALA A 263 11.00 -3.81 4.57
N ASP A 264 12.15 -4.41 4.26
CA ASP A 264 12.65 -5.62 4.93
C ASP A 264 14.13 -5.45 5.24
N THR A 265 14.42 -5.06 6.47
CA THR A 265 15.78 -4.79 6.92
C THR A 265 16.13 -5.69 8.10
N ASP A 266 17.42 -5.85 8.37
CA ASP A 266 17.87 -6.54 9.58
C ASP A 266 17.29 -5.85 10.83
N PRO A 267 16.39 -6.52 11.58
CA PRO A 267 15.74 -5.93 12.75
C PRO A 267 16.69 -5.60 13.90
N SER A 268 17.91 -6.18 13.90
CA SER A 268 18.96 -5.87 14.86
C SER A 268 19.79 -4.64 14.48
N SER A 269 19.51 -4.04 13.32
CA SER A 269 20.25 -2.91 12.76
C SER A 269 19.45 -1.61 12.77
N ASN A 270 20.14 -0.51 12.47
CA ASN A 270 19.53 0.79 12.24
C ASN A 270 19.16 1.07 10.78
N ALA A 271 19.25 0.07 9.90
CA ALA A 271 19.12 0.28 8.46
C ALA A 271 17.76 0.87 8.06
N TYR A 272 16.67 0.45 8.70
CA TYR A 272 15.33 0.91 8.36
C TYR A 272 15.16 2.42 8.51
N TRP A 273 15.53 3.00 9.66
CA TRP A 273 15.37 4.43 9.85
C TRP A 273 16.38 5.23 9.03
N ARG A 274 17.57 4.68 8.78
CA ARG A 274 18.52 5.28 7.84
C ARG A 274 17.97 5.37 6.43
N MET A 275 17.10 4.43 6.05
CA MET A 275 16.38 4.42 4.77
C MET A 275 15.03 5.15 4.82
N GLY A 276 14.65 5.72 5.98
CA GLY A 276 13.41 6.50 6.13
C GLY A 276 12.17 5.68 6.51
N TYR A 277 12.31 4.39 6.80
CA TYR A 277 11.21 3.57 7.29
C TYR A 277 11.04 3.70 8.80
N THR A 278 9.83 3.42 9.31
CA THR A 278 9.51 3.47 10.74
C THR A 278 9.74 2.11 11.41
N TYR A 279 9.51 1.01 10.69
CA TYR A 279 9.72 -0.35 11.15
C TYR A 279 10.74 -1.10 10.28
N PRO A 280 11.49 -2.06 10.85
CA PRO A 280 12.42 -2.89 10.08
C PRO A 280 11.71 -3.81 9.09
N ILE A 281 10.53 -4.29 9.45
CA ILE A 281 9.57 -4.93 8.56
C ILE A 281 8.36 -3.99 8.51
N GLN A 282 8.14 -3.34 7.38
CA GLN A 282 7.03 -2.40 7.17
C GLN A 282 6.15 -2.87 6.03
N LEU A 283 4.84 -2.79 6.22
CA LEU A 283 3.83 -3.24 5.26
C LEU A 283 3.55 -2.16 4.20
N THR A 284 3.14 -2.58 3.01
CA THR A 284 2.54 -1.70 2.01
C THR A 284 1.17 -1.22 2.48
N GLN A 285 0.86 0.07 2.34
CA GLN A 285 -0.52 0.58 2.45
C GLN A 285 -1.17 0.77 1.06
N TRP A 286 -0.34 0.93 0.03
CA TRP A 286 -0.71 1.27 -1.33
C TRP A 286 -1.30 0.09 -2.08
N ALA A 287 -1.17 -1.12 -1.50
CA ALA A 287 -1.96 -2.27 -1.85
C ALA A 287 -2.19 -3.16 -0.62
N LEU A 288 -3.40 -3.71 -0.54
CA LEU A 288 -3.83 -4.69 0.46
C LEU A 288 -5.02 -5.48 -0.07
N ALA A 289 -5.33 -6.60 0.57
CA ALA A 289 -6.60 -7.27 0.33
C ALA A 289 -7.17 -7.86 1.62
N SER A 290 -8.49 -7.74 1.84
CA SER A 290 -9.13 -8.21 3.08
C SER A 290 -10.50 -8.82 2.82
N SER A 291 -10.90 -9.76 3.67
CA SER A 291 -12.31 -10.05 3.87
C SER A 291 -12.95 -8.91 4.66
N PRO A 292 -14.25 -8.65 4.48
CA PRO A 292 -14.96 -7.69 5.32
C PRO A 292 -14.84 -8.05 6.81
N GLY A 293 -14.66 -7.04 7.66
CA GLY A 293 -14.66 -7.16 9.12
C GLY A 293 -13.39 -7.76 9.74
N HIS A 294 -12.24 -7.71 9.05
CA HIS A 294 -11.00 -8.21 9.64
C HIS A 294 -10.53 -7.33 10.82
N PRO A 295 -10.28 -7.88 12.04
CA PRO A 295 -10.03 -7.06 13.23
C PRO A 295 -8.73 -6.23 13.22
N ALA A 296 -7.73 -6.61 12.43
CA ALA A 296 -6.54 -5.76 12.24
C ALA A 296 -6.88 -4.40 11.58
N LEU A 297 -7.96 -4.32 10.78
CA LEU A 297 -8.42 -3.06 10.19
C LEU A 297 -9.28 -2.25 11.17
N ASP A 298 -10.00 -2.91 12.09
CA ASP A 298 -10.56 -2.25 13.29
C ASP A 298 -9.47 -1.61 14.13
N GLN A 299 -8.38 -2.35 14.40
CA GLN A 299 -7.26 -1.84 15.19
C GLN A 299 -6.64 -0.57 14.58
N PHE A 300 -6.60 -0.46 13.26
CA PHE A 300 -6.15 0.76 12.58
C PHE A 300 -7.06 1.95 12.91
N MET A 301 -8.38 1.76 12.83
CA MET A 301 -9.34 2.82 13.15
C MET A 301 -9.32 3.18 14.64
N ASP A 302 -9.21 2.20 15.54
CA ASP A 302 -9.08 2.45 16.97
C ASP A 302 -7.87 3.32 17.29
N ASN A 303 -6.72 3.04 16.66
CA ASN A 303 -5.51 3.82 16.81
C ASN A 303 -5.69 5.26 16.29
N LEU A 304 -6.27 5.39 15.09
CA LEU A 304 -6.50 6.69 14.46
C LEU A 304 -7.45 7.56 15.28
N LEU A 305 -8.56 7.00 15.75
CA LEU A 305 -9.54 7.70 16.57
C LEU A 305 -8.95 8.13 17.93
N ALA A 306 -8.09 7.29 18.52
CA ALA A 306 -7.36 7.65 19.73
C ALA A 306 -6.40 8.84 19.50
N GLU A 307 -5.68 8.86 18.37
CA GLU A 307 -4.80 9.97 18.00
C GLU A 307 -5.60 11.27 17.78
N VAL A 308 -6.70 11.20 17.03
CA VAL A 308 -7.62 12.33 16.81
C VAL A 308 -8.16 12.89 18.13
N ARG A 309 -8.55 12.01 19.05
CA ARG A 309 -9.02 12.40 20.38
C ARG A 309 -7.93 13.14 21.16
N LEU A 310 -6.70 12.63 21.17
CA LEU A 310 -5.57 13.26 21.86
C LEU A 310 -5.22 14.63 21.25
N GLU A 311 -5.24 14.75 19.91
CA GLU A 311 -5.03 16.04 19.23
C GLU A 311 -6.06 17.08 19.66
N LYS A 312 -7.34 16.70 19.75
CA LYS A 312 -8.42 17.57 20.21
C LYS A 312 -8.29 17.96 21.68
N GLU A 313 -7.96 17.01 22.55
CA GLU A 313 -7.75 17.26 23.98
C GLU A 313 -6.59 18.26 24.19
N ASN A 314 -5.49 18.10 23.45
CA ASN A 314 -4.35 19.02 23.49
C ASN A 314 -4.71 20.43 22.98
N ALA A 315 -5.51 20.52 21.90
CA ALA A 315 -5.96 21.81 21.37
C ALA A 315 -6.90 22.57 22.33
N MET A 316 -7.65 21.86 23.17
CA MET A 316 -8.54 22.47 24.18
C MET A 316 -7.82 22.78 25.51
N GLY A 317 -6.70 22.12 25.80
CA GLY A 317 -5.93 22.28 27.05
C GLY A 317 -4.88 23.40 27.03
N GLY A 318 -4.56 23.97 25.86
CA GLY A 318 -3.65 25.12 25.73
C GLY A 318 -4.34 26.44 26.07
N GLY A 319 -4.38 26.79 27.36
CA GLY A 319 -4.72 28.15 27.78
C GLY A 319 -3.56 29.13 27.53
N ASP A 320 -3.91 30.36 27.13
CA ASP A 320 -3.24 31.67 27.02
C ASP A 320 -1.80 31.95 27.58
N ASP A 321 -0.95 30.96 27.85
CA ASP A 321 0.46 31.19 28.23
C ASP A 321 1.37 30.94 27.02
N ASP A 322 1.46 31.98 26.18
CA ASP A 322 2.36 32.10 25.04
C ASP A 322 3.73 32.62 25.54
N ASP A 323 4.73 31.74 25.66
CA ASP A 323 6.17 32.11 25.64
C ASP A 323 7.13 30.89 25.58
N ASP A 324 6.84 29.87 24.76
CA ASP A 324 7.88 28.93 24.30
C ASP A 324 7.92 28.86 22.77
N VAL A 325 8.69 29.80 22.22
CA VAL A 325 9.09 29.85 20.82
C VAL A 325 9.99 28.65 20.54
N GLY A 326 9.41 27.50 20.16
CA GLY A 326 10.24 26.32 19.95
C GLY A 326 9.69 25.02 19.37
N ASN A 327 8.42 24.87 18.95
CA ASN A 327 8.06 23.87 17.93
C ASN A 327 6.62 24.08 17.42
N GLY A 328 6.46 24.78 16.31
CA GLY A 328 5.15 25.04 15.71
C GLY A 328 4.42 23.75 15.36
N ASN A 329 3.15 23.67 15.77
CA ASN A 329 2.04 22.98 15.11
C ASN A 329 2.45 21.83 14.16
N SER A 330 3.13 20.81 14.69
CA SER A 330 3.62 19.69 13.90
C SER A 330 2.42 18.79 13.59
N ARG A 331 1.73 19.02 12.47
CA ARG A 331 0.82 18.01 11.91
C ARG A 331 1.57 16.68 11.92
N ALA A 332 0.98 15.65 12.54
CA ALA A 332 1.59 14.32 12.58
C ALA A 332 1.94 13.87 11.15
N ASP A 333 3.12 13.27 10.98
CA ASP A 333 3.61 12.83 9.66
C ASP A 333 2.58 11.85 9.06
N PRO A 334 1.99 12.13 7.88
CA PRO A 334 1.02 11.27 7.21
C PRO A 334 1.45 9.80 7.15
N LEU A 335 2.75 9.54 6.96
CA LEU A 335 3.28 8.18 6.91
C LEU A 335 3.09 7.42 8.23
N THR A 336 3.14 8.13 9.36
CA THR A 336 2.93 7.58 10.70
C THR A 336 1.48 7.59 11.14
N ARG A 337 0.68 8.53 10.64
CA ARG A 337 -0.71 8.72 11.04
C ARG A 337 -1.69 7.82 10.28
N THR A 338 -1.55 7.74 8.95
CA THR A 338 -2.50 7.02 8.09
C THR A 338 -1.79 6.12 7.06
N GLY A 339 -0.51 6.34 6.82
CA GLY A 339 0.29 5.60 5.83
C GLY A 339 0.84 4.25 6.31
N PRO A 340 1.90 3.74 5.65
CA PRO A 340 2.47 2.42 5.89
C PRO A 340 2.83 2.08 7.34
N ALA A 341 3.29 3.06 8.13
CA ALA A 341 3.65 2.80 9.52
C ALA A 341 2.41 2.60 10.40
N ALA A 342 1.30 3.30 10.13
CA ALA A 342 0.05 3.15 10.86
C ALA A 342 -0.56 1.75 10.68
N VAL A 343 -0.64 1.27 9.44
CA VAL A 343 -1.16 -0.09 9.13
C VAL A 343 -0.23 -1.19 9.67
N THR A 344 1.08 -0.93 9.66
CA THR A 344 2.07 -1.84 10.27
C THR A 344 1.86 -1.93 11.77
N LEU A 345 1.72 -0.81 12.47
CA LEU A 345 1.46 -0.78 13.92
C LEU A 345 0.17 -1.49 14.30
N ALA A 346 -0.93 -1.21 13.58
CA ALA A 346 -2.21 -1.85 13.83
C ALA A 346 -2.13 -3.38 13.68
N THR A 347 -1.44 -3.84 12.63
CA THR A 347 -1.25 -5.28 12.38
C THR A 347 -0.35 -5.92 13.43
N ILE A 348 0.73 -5.24 13.87
CA ILE A 348 1.60 -5.69 14.98
C ILE A 348 0.77 -5.89 16.25
N GLN A 349 0.05 -4.84 16.67
CA GLN A 349 -0.72 -4.85 17.92
C GLN A 349 -1.78 -5.95 17.92
N TRP A 350 -2.45 -6.16 16.79
CA TRP A 350 -3.44 -7.22 16.68
C TRP A 350 -2.79 -8.62 16.70
N LEU A 351 -1.75 -8.88 15.89
CA LEU A 351 -1.10 -10.19 15.86
C LEU A 351 -0.41 -10.57 17.18
N GLU A 352 0.29 -9.62 17.83
CA GLU A 352 0.96 -9.89 19.11
C GLU A 352 -0.05 -10.13 20.24
N ARG A 353 -1.27 -9.63 20.12
CA ARG A 353 -2.39 -9.93 21.03
C ARG A 353 -2.98 -11.30 20.77
N GLU A 354 -3.22 -11.64 19.51
CA GLU A 354 -3.90 -12.89 19.11
C GLU A 354 -2.98 -14.11 19.15
N VAL A 355 -1.69 -13.91 18.89
CA VAL A 355 -0.71 -15.00 18.80
C VAL A 355 0.31 -14.84 19.91
N GLN A 356 0.13 -15.64 20.96
CA GLN A 356 1.05 -15.70 22.10
C GLN A 356 2.51 -15.83 21.65
N ASP A 357 3.41 -15.05 22.24
CA ASP A 357 4.85 -15.06 21.95
C ASP A 357 5.20 -14.85 20.46
N PHE A 358 4.30 -14.24 19.69
CA PHE A 358 4.61 -13.85 18.31
C PHE A 358 5.62 -12.73 18.28
N ARG A 359 6.59 -12.83 17.37
CA ARG A 359 7.62 -11.83 17.17
C ARG A 359 7.46 -11.25 15.78
N TRP A 360 7.01 -9.99 15.67
CA TRP A 360 6.89 -9.31 14.36
C TRP A 360 8.17 -9.41 13.51
N ASN A 361 9.33 -9.23 14.14
CA ASN A 361 10.63 -9.29 13.48
C ASN A 361 11.00 -10.66 12.88
N SER A 362 10.27 -11.74 13.21
CA SER A 362 10.42 -13.05 12.57
C SER A 362 9.87 -13.07 11.15
N LEU A 363 9.12 -12.04 10.75
CA LEU A 363 8.53 -11.95 9.42
C LEU A 363 9.53 -11.60 8.31
N THR A 364 10.75 -11.19 8.66
CA THR A 364 11.79 -10.85 7.67
C THR A 364 12.03 -11.99 6.67
N GLY A 365 12.08 -11.65 5.39
CA GLY A 365 12.42 -12.57 4.30
C GLY A 365 13.93 -12.76 4.12
N LEU A 366 14.75 -11.99 4.83
CA LEU A 366 16.21 -11.96 4.65
C LEU A 366 16.90 -13.29 5.02
N LYS A 367 16.24 -14.14 5.80
CA LYS A 367 16.82 -15.41 6.32
C LYS A 367 16.23 -16.67 5.68
N ASP A 368 15.18 -16.55 4.88
CA ASP A 368 14.43 -17.69 4.33
C ASP A 368 14.19 -17.60 2.81
N GLY A 369 14.93 -16.71 2.14
CA GLY A 369 14.83 -16.53 0.68
C GLY A 369 13.59 -15.74 0.25
N GLY A 370 12.98 -14.98 1.17
CA GLY A 370 11.76 -14.22 0.92
C GLY A 370 10.54 -15.12 0.92
N LYS A 371 10.37 -15.96 1.95
CA LYS A 371 9.20 -16.82 2.08
C LYS A 371 7.97 -16.02 2.51
N SER A 372 6.82 -16.29 1.89
CA SER A 372 5.50 -15.80 2.35
C SER A 372 5.16 -16.39 3.71
N LYS A 373 4.57 -15.60 4.60
CA LYS A 373 4.33 -15.97 5.99
C LYS A 373 2.85 -15.82 6.34
N LEU A 374 2.19 -16.96 6.53
CA LEU A 374 0.85 -17.01 7.09
C LEU A 374 0.94 -17.02 8.62
N VAL A 375 0.27 -16.07 9.27
CA VAL A 375 0.13 -15.98 10.73
C VAL A 375 -1.34 -15.84 11.05
N GLN A 376 -1.88 -16.83 11.75
CA GLN A 376 -3.33 -17.01 11.88
C GLN A 376 -4.01 -17.03 10.49
N ASP A 377 -4.78 -15.99 10.15
CA ASP A 377 -5.47 -15.80 8.87
C ASP A 377 -4.91 -14.63 8.05
N VAL A 378 -3.76 -14.08 8.47
CA VAL A 378 -3.05 -12.99 7.78
C VAL A 378 -1.87 -13.54 6.99
N LEU A 379 -1.93 -13.40 5.67
CA LEU A 379 -0.82 -13.73 4.78
C LEU A 379 0.03 -12.49 4.52
N ILE A 380 1.31 -12.58 4.83
CA ILE A 380 2.29 -11.53 4.58
C ILE A 380 3.21 -12.00 3.47
N LEU A 381 3.12 -11.34 2.31
CA LEU A 381 3.99 -11.60 1.17
C LEU A 381 5.37 -10.98 1.41
N PRO A 382 6.45 -11.62 0.95
CA PRO A 382 7.79 -11.07 1.04
C PRO A 382 7.87 -9.74 0.29
N ILE A 383 8.97 -8.99 0.45
CA ILE A 383 9.17 -7.74 -0.28
C ILE A 383 9.05 -7.91 -1.81
N THR A 384 9.43 -9.08 -2.35
CA THR A 384 9.25 -9.40 -3.77
C THR A 384 7.78 -9.48 -4.19
N GLY A 385 6.88 -9.79 -3.25
CA GLY A 385 5.43 -9.85 -3.43
C GLY A 385 4.88 -8.61 -4.10
N PHE A 386 4.96 -7.49 -3.37
CA PHE A 386 4.40 -6.20 -3.78
C PHE A 386 5.47 -5.16 -4.11
N SER A 387 6.70 -5.31 -3.65
CA SER A 387 7.82 -4.40 -3.97
C SER A 387 8.99 -5.09 -4.70
N PRO A 388 8.75 -5.83 -5.81
CA PRO A 388 9.81 -6.42 -6.63
C PRO A 388 10.60 -5.35 -7.40
N GLY A 389 11.74 -5.74 -7.96
CA GLY A 389 12.50 -4.92 -8.91
C GLY A 389 13.28 -3.76 -8.28
N ARG A 390 13.50 -3.78 -6.96
CA ARG A 390 14.30 -2.71 -6.33
C ARG A 390 15.76 -2.77 -6.77
N GLY A 391 16.35 -1.60 -7.03
CA GLY A 391 17.76 -1.47 -7.41
C GLY A 391 18.73 -1.90 -6.31
N ILE A 392 20.04 -1.81 -6.59
CA ILE A 392 21.11 -2.31 -5.72
C ILE A 392 21.09 -1.67 -4.33
N TYR A 393 20.84 -0.36 -4.25
CA TYR A 393 20.75 0.35 -2.98
C TYR A 393 19.36 0.19 -2.36
N GLY A 394 19.30 -0.32 -1.13
CA GLY A 394 18.03 -0.56 -0.43
C GLY A 394 17.19 -1.69 -1.07
N ASN A 395 17.83 -2.68 -1.70
CA ASN A 395 17.16 -3.81 -2.33
C ASN A 395 16.36 -4.66 -1.33
N MET A 396 16.87 -4.83 -0.10
CA MET A 396 16.15 -5.52 0.99
C MET A 396 15.72 -6.95 0.65
N GLY A 397 16.42 -7.63 -0.26
CA GLY A 397 16.06 -8.99 -0.72
C GLY A 397 14.98 -9.02 -1.81
N SER A 398 14.62 -7.86 -2.37
CA SER A 398 13.71 -7.75 -3.52
C SER A 398 14.28 -8.41 -4.77
N LYS A 399 13.49 -9.30 -5.38
CA LYS A 399 13.84 -10.00 -6.62
C LYS A 399 13.20 -9.27 -7.83
N PRO A 400 13.62 -9.57 -9.08
CA PRO A 400 13.07 -8.92 -10.27
C PRO A 400 11.55 -9.06 -10.40
N THR A 401 10.92 -8.17 -11.19
CA THR A 401 9.47 -8.19 -11.48
C THR A 401 9.02 -9.46 -12.21
N SER A 402 9.93 -10.18 -12.88
CA SER A 402 9.66 -11.48 -13.49
C SER A 402 9.69 -12.65 -12.50
N HIS A 403 10.02 -12.41 -11.22
CA HIS A 403 10.14 -13.48 -10.24
C HIS A 403 8.79 -14.16 -9.99
N PRO A 404 8.74 -15.49 -9.75
CA PRO A 404 7.51 -16.20 -9.45
C PRO A 404 6.75 -15.74 -8.18
N ASP A 405 7.33 -14.87 -7.36
CA ASP A 405 6.69 -14.30 -6.18
C ASP A 405 6.18 -12.88 -6.44
N ALA A 406 6.41 -12.30 -7.61
CA ALA A 406 6.00 -10.94 -7.92
C ALA A 406 4.52 -10.89 -8.30
N ARG A 407 3.73 -10.06 -7.61
CA ARG A 407 2.28 -9.88 -7.80
C ARG A 407 1.94 -8.48 -8.28
N LEU A 408 2.59 -7.47 -7.68
CA LEU A 408 2.37 -6.05 -7.96
C LEU A 408 3.68 -5.32 -8.18
N VAL A 409 3.63 -4.20 -8.88
CA VAL A 409 4.68 -3.17 -8.92
C VAL A 409 4.05 -1.82 -8.72
N HIS A 410 4.56 -1.05 -7.76
CA HIS A 410 4.16 0.34 -7.56
C HIS A 410 5.13 1.28 -8.29
N HIS A 411 4.60 2.13 -9.17
CA HIS A 411 5.43 3.05 -9.99
C HIS A 411 5.75 4.37 -9.30
N ALA A 412 5.18 4.63 -8.11
CA ALA A 412 5.48 5.79 -7.26
C ALA A 412 5.31 7.14 -7.98
N LEU A 413 4.24 7.26 -8.76
CA LEU A 413 3.80 8.46 -9.46
C LEU A 413 3.13 9.47 -8.51
N GLY A 414 3.01 9.20 -7.21
CA GLY A 414 2.39 10.08 -6.21
C GLY A 414 2.93 11.53 -6.18
N SER A 415 2.07 12.47 -5.82
CA SER A 415 2.30 13.93 -5.85
C SER A 415 2.95 14.53 -4.60
N TRP A 416 3.13 13.74 -3.53
CA TRP A 416 3.68 14.21 -2.25
C TRP A 416 5.21 14.29 -2.23
N LYS A 417 5.91 13.66 -3.18
CA LYS A 417 7.36 13.83 -3.37
C LYS A 417 7.66 15.16 -4.08
N LYS A 418 7.36 16.27 -3.42
CA LYS A 418 7.89 17.58 -3.83
C LYS A 418 9.25 17.78 -3.19
N PHE A 419 10.18 18.35 -3.96
CA PHE A 419 11.50 18.67 -3.44
C PHE A 419 11.35 19.72 -2.34
N ASP A 420 11.78 19.38 -1.12
CA ASP A 420 11.81 20.28 0.02
C ASP A 420 13.18 20.17 0.71
N TRP A 421 13.79 21.33 0.99
CA TRP A 421 15.14 21.40 1.52
C TRP A 421 15.26 20.82 2.93
N LEU A 422 14.22 20.96 3.77
CA LEU A 422 14.21 20.42 5.13
C LEU A 422 14.03 18.90 5.09
N VAL A 423 13.16 18.39 4.23
CA VAL A 423 12.96 16.94 4.02
C VAL A 423 14.24 16.29 3.48
N GLU A 424 14.87 16.89 2.47
CA GLU A 424 16.11 16.34 1.89
C GLU A 424 17.29 16.44 2.85
N TYR A 425 17.38 17.48 3.69
CA TYR A 425 18.38 17.54 4.76
C TYR A 425 18.16 16.44 5.81
N GLY A 426 16.92 16.24 6.27
CA GLY A 426 16.57 15.15 7.19
C GLY A 426 16.94 13.78 6.62
N LYS A 427 16.65 13.56 5.34
CA LYS A 427 17.03 12.35 4.60
C LYS A 427 18.55 12.18 4.51
N PHE A 428 19.31 13.23 4.24
CA PHE A 428 20.77 13.19 4.26
C PHE A 428 21.30 12.87 5.67
N CYS A 429 20.77 13.52 6.71
CA CYS A 429 21.14 13.27 8.09
C CYS A 429 20.93 11.79 8.50
N ARG A 430 19.77 11.21 8.17
CA ARG A 430 19.46 9.79 8.38
C ARG A 430 20.40 8.88 7.60
N THR A 431 20.58 9.16 6.31
CA THR A 431 21.34 8.28 5.42
C THR A 431 22.84 8.29 5.75
N ALA A 432 23.44 9.49 5.86
CA ALA A 432 24.87 9.66 6.01
C ALA A 432 25.36 9.43 7.44
N PHE A 433 24.60 9.89 8.45
CA PHE A 433 25.05 9.88 9.84
C PHE A 433 24.26 8.95 10.76
N GLY A 434 23.09 8.46 10.33
CA GLY A 434 22.20 7.66 11.18
C GLY A 434 21.51 8.44 12.29
N LEU A 435 21.53 9.78 12.20
CA LEU A 435 20.87 10.71 13.11
C LEU A 435 19.51 11.16 12.53
N CYS A 436 18.79 12.06 13.20
CA CYS A 436 17.54 12.65 12.72
C CYS A 436 16.44 11.61 12.42
N ARG A 437 16.32 10.56 13.25
CA ARG A 437 15.35 9.47 13.10
C ARG A 437 13.92 9.98 12.92
N ASP A 438 13.53 10.92 13.78
CA ASP A 438 12.14 11.42 13.89
C ASP A 438 11.90 12.68 13.05
N TRP A 439 12.85 13.05 12.17
CA TRP A 439 12.69 14.19 11.28
C TRP A 439 11.67 13.88 10.19
N THR A 440 10.76 14.83 9.90
CA THR A 440 9.68 14.67 8.92
C THR A 440 10.17 14.10 7.58
N LYS A 441 9.36 13.22 6.98
CA LYS A 441 9.65 12.61 5.68
C LYS A 441 8.81 13.21 4.56
N VAL A 442 7.90 14.13 4.89
CA VAL A 442 6.98 14.77 3.95
C VAL A 442 7.08 16.29 4.06
N VAL A 443 6.69 16.96 2.97
CA VAL A 443 6.56 18.41 2.92
C VAL A 443 5.35 18.82 3.77
N SER A 444 5.56 19.76 4.69
CA SER A 444 4.52 20.33 5.57
C SER A 444 3.53 21.20 4.83
#